data_AF-A0AAU3Q6X1-F1
#
_entry.id   AF-A0AAU3Q6X1-F1
#
_cell.length_a   1.000
_cell.length_b   1.000
_cell.length_c   1.000
_cell.angle_alpha   90.00
_cell.angle_beta   90.00
_cell.angle_gamma   90.00
#
_symmetry.space_group_name_H-M   'P 1'
#
loop_
_entity.id
_entity.type
_entity.pdbx_description
1 polymer ?
#
loop_
_entity_poly.entity_id
_entity_poly.type
_entity_poly.pdbx_seq_one_letter_code
_entity_poly.pdbx_strand_id
1 'polypeptide(L)'
;MKSVRYLSRWAAYGLAALPISLARVPVRLRVPRRLLGARITPRGLSWTRVRLHSTLGAAAGLVAWFAALLATIALVRGVAYPLVAAHDHENSWGGPTLGGAWAVHAALGIGLLPLWGVLLAGLGAVQVGLANRLLGRTGPWWPVPVSLALAAGGVPLFVSWLHQI
;
A
#
# COMPACT_ATOMS: atom_id res chain seq x y z
N MET A 1 10.02 6.60 -18.78
CA MET A 1 9.38 7.70 -18.01
C MET A 1 7.86 7.59 -17.88
N LYS A 2 7.08 7.35 -18.95
CA LYS A 2 5.60 7.25 -18.87
C LYS A 2 5.11 6.17 -17.90
N SER A 3 5.75 4.99 -17.89
CA SER A 3 5.39 3.87 -17.00
C SER A 3 5.62 4.16 -15.51
N VAL A 4 6.70 4.88 -15.18
CA VAL A 4 7.01 5.29 -13.80
C VAL A 4 5.96 6.28 -13.28
N ARG A 5 5.60 7.28 -14.11
CA ARG A 5 4.53 8.23 -13.77
C ARG A 5 3.16 7.55 -13.64
N TYR A 6 2.92 6.49 -14.41
CA TYR A 6 1.71 5.70 -14.28
C TYR A 6 1.69 4.95 -12.94
N LEU A 7 2.77 4.21 -12.63
CA LEU A 7 2.92 3.47 -11.38
C LEU A 7 2.77 4.37 -10.15
N SER A 8 3.39 5.55 -10.16
CA SER A 8 3.32 6.48 -9.03
C SER A 8 1.91 7.00 -8.76
N ARG A 9 1.09 7.22 -9.81
CA ARG A 9 -0.31 7.60 -9.65
C ARG A 9 -1.13 6.50 -8.99
N TRP A 10 -0.87 5.24 -9.36
CA TRP A 10 -1.52 4.08 -8.74
C TRP A 10 -1.10 3.89 -7.29
N ALA A 11 0.19 4.02 -6.98
CA ALA A 11 0.69 3.97 -5.61
C ALA A 11 0.09 5.09 -4.76
N ALA A 12 0.06 6.33 -5.28
CA ALA A 12 -0.58 7.46 -4.62
C ALA A 12 -2.07 7.23 -4.37
N TYR A 13 -2.78 6.61 -5.33
CA TYR A 13 -4.16 6.23 -5.12
C TYR A 13 -4.31 5.16 -4.04
N GLY A 14 -3.42 4.16 -3.99
CA GLY A 14 -3.39 3.14 -2.94
C GLY A 14 -3.31 3.74 -1.54
N LEU A 15 -2.44 4.75 -1.35
CA LEU A 15 -2.30 5.48 -0.08
C LEU A 15 -3.53 6.35 0.24
N ALA A 16 -4.07 7.05 -0.75
CA ALA A 16 -5.25 7.89 -0.58
C ALA A 16 -6.55 7.08 -0.39
N ALA A 17 -6.55 5.78 -0.70
CA ALA A 17 -7.75 4.96 -0.73
C ALA A 17 -8.42 4.81 0.64
N LEU A 18 -7.66 4.88 1.75
CA LEU A 18 -8.21 4.79 3.10
C LEU A 18 -9.22 5.92 3.39
N PRO A 19 -8.83 7.21 3.37
CA PRO A 19 -9.79 8.29 3.57
C PRO A 19 -10.86 8.36 2.46
N ILE A 20 -10.53 7.99 1.22
CA ILE A 20 -11.50 7.97 0.12
C ILE A 20 -12.60 6.94 0.38
N SER A 21 -12.24 5.74 0.85
CA SER A 21 -13.19 4.64 1.13
C SER A 21 -14.22 5.00 2.20
N LEU A 22 -13.88 5.93 3.10
CA LEU A 22 -14.76 6.45 4.13
C LEU A 22 -15.53 7.70 3.70
N ALA A 23 -15.04 8.43 2.69
CA ALA A 23 -15.68 9.64 2.18
C ALA A 23 -17.06 9.39 1.52
N ARG A 24 -17.76 10.44 1.11
CA ARG A 24 -19.05 10.33 0.40
C ARG A 24 -18.86 9.65 -0.97
N VAL A 25 -19.87 8.91 -1.43
CA VAL A 25 -19.84 8.16 -2.71
C VAL A 25 -19.36 9.01 -3.91
N PRO A 26 -19.77 10.29 -4.10
CA PRO A 26 -19.27 11.10 -5.20
C PRO A 26 -17.74 11.27 -5.19
N VAL A 27 -17.10 11.35 -4.02
CA VAL A 27 -15.64 11.45 -3.87
C VAL A 27 -14.98 10.14 -4.31
N ARG A 28 -15.54 9.01 -3.87
CA ARG A 28 -15.08 7.65 -4.23
C ARG A 28 -15.06 7.40 -5.74
N LEU A 29 -15.96 8.05 -6.47
CA LEU A 29 -16.02 7.96 -7.93
C LEU A 29 -15.15 9.02 -8.60
N ARG A 30 -15.10 10.24 -8.07
CA ARG A 30 -14.39 11.38 -8.67
C ARG A 30 -12.87 11.21 -8.62
N VAL A 31 -12.32 10.79 -7.48
CA VAL A 31 -10.87 10.72 -7.28
C VAL A 31 -10.21 9.72 -8.24
N PRO A 32 -10.61 8.43 -8.33
CA PRO A 32 -10.00 7.50 -9.29
C PRO A 32 -10.22 7.92 -10.75
N ARG A 33 -11.34 8.57 -11.08
CA ARG A 33 -11.55 9.15 -12.42
C ARG A 33 -10.52 10.23 -12.75
N ARG A 34 -10.28 11.19 -11.84
CA ARG A 34 -9.32 12.28 -12.06
C ARG A 34 -7.87 11.80 -11.97
N LEU A 35 -7.55 11.03 -10.94
CA LEU A 35 -6.20 10.61 -10.63
C LEU A 35 -5.72 9.50 -11.54
N LEU A 36 -6.59 8.61 -12.04
CA LEU A 36 -6.18 7.43 -12.83
C LEU A 36 -6.86 7.32 -14.20
N GLY A 37 -7.88 8.13 -14.49
CA GLY A 37 -8.69 7.96 -15.70
C GLY A 37 -9.66 6.77 -15.62
N ALA A 38 -9.88 6.22 -14.42
CA ALA A 38 -10.73 5.04 -14.22
C ALA A 38 -12.20 5.36 -14.52
N ARG A 39 -12.85 4.60 -15.40
CA ARG A 39 -14.26 4.80 -15.77
C ARG A 39 -15.19 3.95 -14.91
N ILE A 40 -15.53 4.45 -13.72
CA ILE A 40 -16.49 3.78 -12.81
C ILE A 40 -17.85 4.46 -12.97
N THR A 41 -18.84 3.80 -13.58
CA THR A 41 -20.21 4.35 -13.69
C THR A 41 -21.08 3.76 -12.59
N PRO A 42 -21.65 4.57 -11.67
CA PRO A 42 -22.47 4.05 -10.58
C PRO A 42 -23.71 3.35 -11.13
N ARG A 43 -24.01 2.15 -10.63
CA ARG A 43 -25.17 1.38 -11.06
C ARG A 43 -25.71 0.54 -9.91
N GLY A 44 -27.01 0.64 -9.63
CA GLY A 44 -27.66 -0.16 -8.58
C GLY A 44 -27.02 0.02 -7.20
N LEU A 45 -26.76 1.27 -6.82
CA LEU A 45 -26.21 1.61 -5.51
C LEU A 45 -27.20 1.18 -4.41
N SER A 46 -26.72 0.36 -3.48
CA SER A 46 -27.45 0.01 -2.27
C SER A 46 -26.59 0.31 -1.05
N TRP A 47 -27.22 0.56 0.10
CA TRP A 47 -26.50 0.84 1.36
C TRP A 47 -25.52 -0.30 1.70
N THR A 48 -25.93 -1.55 1.48
CA THR A 48 -25.09 -2.74 1.73
C THR A 48 -23.82 -2.71 0.90
N ARG A 49 -23.93 -2.39 -0.39
CA ARG A 49 -22.77 -2.31 -1.29
C ARG A 49 -21.84 -1.15 -0.94
N VAL A 50 -22.41 -0.01 -0.56
CA VAL A 50 -21.64 1.15 -0.11
C VAL A 50 -20.88 0.84 1.18
N ARG A 51 -21.52 0.16 2.15
CA ARG A 51 -20.86 -0.29 3.38
C ARG A 51 -19.76 -1.31 3.08
N LEU A 52 -20.05 -2.34 2.28
CA LEU A 52 -19.07 -3.36 1.90
C LEU A 52 -17.85 -2.73 1.20
N HIS A 53 -18.06 -1.78 0.29
CA HIS A 53 -16.97 -1.02 -0.32
C HIS A 53 -16.19 -0.22 0.72
N SER A 54 -16.86 0.44 1.66
CA SER A 54 -16.19 1.22 2.71
C SER A 54 -15.32 0.32 3.58
N THR A 55 -15.84 -0.81 4.04
CA THR A 55 -15.15 -1.74 4.93
C THR A 55 -13.95 -2.39 4.23
N LEU A 56 -14.16 -3.00 3.06
CA LEU A 56 -13.08 -3.67 2.32
C LEU A 56 -12.04 -2.68 1.80
N GLY A 57 -12.48 -1.52 1.31
CA GLY A 57 -11.59 -0.46 0.85
C GLY A 57 -10.78 0.16 1.98
N ALA A 58 -11.38 0.35 3.17
CA ALA A 58 -10.64 0.80 4.35
C ALA A 58 -9.63 -0.25 4.83
N ALA A 59 -10.00 -1.53 4.89
CA ALA A 59 -9.08 -2.60 5.28
C ALA A 59 -7.86 -2.69 4.33
N ALA A 60 -8.09 -2.74 3.02
CA ALA A 60 -7.01 -2.72 2.04
C ALA A 60 -6.20 -1.40 2.06
N GLY A 61 -6.85 -0.28 2.42
CA GLY A 61 -6.19 1.02 2.61
C GLY A 61 -5.26 1.03 3.83
N LEU A 62 -5.68 0.43 4.95
CA LEU A 62 -4.83 0.25 6.13
C LEU A 62 -3.60 -0.59 5.82
N VAL A 63 -3.76 -1.66 5.04
CA VAL A 63 -2.61 -2.47 4.58
C VAL A 63 -1.66 -1.64 3.71
N ALA A 64 -2.18 -0.76 2.84
CA ALA A 64 -1.33 0.16 2.06
C ALA A 64 -0.56 1.13 2.95
N TRP A 65 -1.21 1.69 3.98
CA TRP A 65 -0.55 2.54 4.96
C TRP A 65 0.51 1.79 5.76
N PHE A 66 0.23 0.56 6.17
CA PHE A 66 1.20 -0.27 6.87
C PHE A 66 2.41 -0.61 5.98
N ALA A 67 2.18 -0.99 4.71
CA ALA A 67 3.27 -1.21 3.75
C ALA A 67 4.12 0.05 3.56
N ALA A 68 3.50 1.23 3.49
CA ALA A 68 4.22 2.50 3.37
C ALA A 68 5.03 2.84 4.64
N LEU A 69 4.49 2.53 5.82
CA LEU A 69 5.21 2.65 7.08
C LEU A 69 6.46 1.76 7.07
N LEU A 70 6.32 0.48 6.71
CA LEU A 70 7.45 -0.46 6.63
C LEU A 70 8.49 0.00 5.61
N ALA A 71 8.06 0.46 4.43
CA ALA A 71 8.95 0.99 3.40
C ALA A 71 9.73 2.22 3.93
N THR A 72 9.06 3.11 4.65
CA THR A 72 9.66 4.32 5.23
C THR A 72 10.68 3.94 6.31
N ILE A 73 10.32 3.02 7.22
CA ILE A 73 11.23 2.53 8.26
C ILE A 73 12.46 1.88 7.63
N ALA A 74 12.28 1.00 6.63
CA ALA A 74 13.38 0.34 5.94
C ALA A 74 14.33 1.34 5.25
N LEU A 75 13.77 2.33 4.54
CA LEU A 75 14.55 3.38 3.90
C LEU A 75 15.35 4.20 4.91
N VAL A 76 14.67 4.70 5.95
CA VAL A 76 15.29 5.54 6.98
C VAL A 76 16.36 4.77 7.73
N ARG A 77 16.06 3.55 8.20
CA ARG A 77 17.05 2.71 8.92
C ARG A 77 18.20 2.29 8.03
N GLY A 78 17.95 2.05 6.73
CA GLY A 78 18.99 1.70 5.78
C GLY A 78 19.98 2.85 5.55
N VAL A 79 19.46 4.03 5.18
CA VAL A 79 20.27 5.22 4.89
C VAL A 79 20.95 5.76 6.15
N ALA A 80 20.20 5.82 7.25
CA ALA A 80 20.69 6.32 8.54
C ALA A 80 21.29 5.22 9.43
N TYR A 81 21.68 4.08 8.86
CA TYR A 81 22.25 2.95 9.60
C TYR A 81 23.35 3.38 10.61
N PRO A 82 24.32 4.25 10.26
CA PRO A 82 25.35 4.71 11.20
C PRO A 82 24.81 5.46 12.42
N LEU A 83 23.61 6.03 12.35
CA LEU A 83 22.98 6.72 13.47
C LEU A 83 22.14 5.79 14.35
N VAL A 84 21.67 4.67 13.78
CA VAL A 84 20.69 3.79 14.42
C VAL A 84 21.35 2.53 15.02
N ALA A 85 22.40 2.00 14.40
CA ALA A 85 22.99 0.70 14.75
C ALA A 85 24.52 0.65 14.61
N ALA A 86 25.21 1.78 14.72
CA ALA A 86 26.68 1.82 14.59
C ALA A 86 27.44 0.95 15.59
N HIS A 87 26.83 0.59 16.72
CA HIS A 87 27.47 -0.24 17.76
C HIS A 87 27.37 -1.75 17.49
N ASP A 88 26.61 -2.20 16.48
CA ASP A 88 26.40 -3.63 16.16
C ASP A 88 26.80 -3.97 14.72
N HIS A 89 27.69 -3.17 14.13
CA HIS A 89 28.13 -3.37 12.75
C HIS A 89 29.02 -4.61 12.56
N GLU A 90 29.59 -5.15 13.63
CA GLU A 90 30.42 -6.37 13.60
C GLU A 90 29.60 -7.62 13.27
N ASN A 91 28.35 -7.71 13.74
CA ASN A 91 27.45 -8.83 13.49
C ASN A 91 26.47 -8.59 12.33
N SER A 92 26.55 -7.41 11.71
CA SER A 92 25.62 -6.99 10.67
C SER A 92 26.08 -7.39 9.27
N TRP A 93 25.12 -7.57 8.36
CA TRP A 93 25.45 -7.83 6.95
C TRP A 93 26.27 -6.67 6.37
N GLY A 94 27.44 -6.98 5.79
CA GLY A 94 28.41 -5.99 5.31
C GLY A 94 29.49 -5.59 6.33
N GLY A 95 29.43 -6.10 7.57
CA GLY A 95 30.51 -5.96 8.56
C GLY A 95 31.83 -6.64 8.14
N PRO A 96 32.93 -6.49 8.90
CA PRO A 96 33.00 -5.91 10.24
C PRO A 96 33.25 -4.39 10.25
N THR A 97 33.24 -3.72 9.09
CA THR A 97 33.40 -2.26 9.03
C THR A 97 32.06 -1.55 9.04
N LEU A 98 31.99 -0.39 9.71
CA LEU A 98 30.80 0.45 9.68
C LEU A 98 30.41 0.85 8.24
N GLY A 99 31.40 1.13 7.39
CA GLY A 99 31.18 1.51 6.00
C GLY A 99 30.54 0.40 5.16
N GLY A 100 31.01 -0.84 5.32
CA GLY A 100 30.44 -1.99 4.63
C GLY A 100 29.03 -2.32 5.11
N ALA A 101 28.79 -2.28 6.42
CA ALA A 101 27.47 -2.48 6.99
C ALA A 101 26.48 -1.41 6.49
N TRP A 102 26.90 -0.14 6.50
CA TRP A 102 26.11 0.95 5.93
C TRP A 102 25.80 0.74 4.44
N ALA A 103 26.80 0.39 3.63
CA ALA A 103 26.61 0.22 2.19
C ALA A 103 25.52 -0.81 1.86
N VAL A 104 25.53 -1.96 2.55
CA VAL A 104 24.51 -3.01 2.38
C VAL A 104 23.12 -2.51 2.79
N HIS A 105 23.00 -1.90 3.96
CA HIS A 105 21.70 -1.46 4.50
C HIS A 105 21.12 -0.28 3.70
N ALA A 106 21.94 0.66 3.27
CA ALA A 106 21.54 1.75 2.39
C ALA A 106 21.11 1.22 1.01
N ALA A 107 21.87 0.26 0.45
CA ALA A 107 21.53 -0.36 -0.83
C ALA A 107 20.18 -1.11 -0.76
N LEU A 108 19.91 -1.85 0.32
CA LEU A 108 18.62 -2.52 0.52
C LEU A 108 17.49 -1.51 0.75
N GLY A 109 17.69 -0.51 1.62
CA GLY A 109 16.68 0.51 1.92
C GLY A 109 16.24 1.30 0.68
N ILE A 110 17.17 1.67 -0.20
CA ILE A 110 16.89 2.39 -1.44
C ILE A 110 16.45 1.42 -2.56
N GLY A 111 17.17 0.31 -2.72
CA GLY A 111 16.98 -0.64 -3.82
C GLY A 111 15.62 -1.34 -3.80
N LEU A 112 14.99 -1.45 -2.63
CA LEU A 112 13.65 -2.03 -2.49
C LEU A 112 12.50 -1.03 -2.74
N LEU A 113 12.77 0.28 -2.88
CA LEU A 113 11.72 1.28 -3.14
C LEU A 113 10.85 0.98 -4.37
N PRO A 114 11.39 0.50 -5.51
CA PRO A 114 10.57 0.11 -6.64
C PRO A 114 9.58 -1.03 -6.31
N LEU A 115 10.01 -2.02 -5.52
CA LEU A 115 9.15 -3.13 -5.10
C LEU A 115 8.00 -2.64 -4.22
N TRP A 116 8.30 -1.77 -3.25
CA TRP A 116 7.27 -1.09 -2.44
C TRP A 116 6.31 -0.27 -3.31
N GLY A 117 6.82 0.45 -4.31
CA GLY A 117 6.01 1.20 -5.27
C GLY A 117 5.06 0.30 -6.08
N VAL A 118 5.53 -0.87 -6.53
CA VAL A 118 4.70 -1.86 -7.22
C VAL A 118 3.63 -2.43 -6.29
N LEU A 119 3.97 -2.77 -5.04
CA LEU A 119 3.02 -3.25 -4.05
C LEU A 119 1.90 -2.22 -3.80
N LEU A 120 2.25 -0.96 -3.55
CA LEU A 120 1.29 0.12 -3.34
C LEU A 120 0.41 0.36 -4.58
N ALA A 121 0.98 0.28 -5.78
CA ALA A 121 0.24 0.39 -7.02
C ALA A 121 -0.74 -0.78 -7.21
N GLY A 122 -0.34 -2.00 -6.86
CA GLY A 122 -1.20 -3.18 -6.84
C GLY A 122 -2.37 -3.02 -5.87
N LEU A 123 -2.13 -2.48 -4.67
CA LEU A 123 -3.18 -2.13 -3.73
C LEU A 123 -4.11 -1.05 -4.31
N GLY A 124 -3.59 -0.05 -5.02
CA GLY A 124 -4.40 0.89 -5.80
C GLY A 124 -5.30 0.20 -6.84
N ALA A 125 -4.80 -0.83 -7.52
CA ALA A 125 -5.58 -1.65 -8.46
C ALA A 125 -6.72 -2.41 -7.79
N VAL A 126 -6.47 -3.00 -6.62
CA VAL A 126 -7.50 -3.63 -5.77
C VAL A 126 -8.61 -2.62 -5.46
N GLN A 127 -8.25 -1.41 -5.05
CA GLN A 127 -9.20 -0.36 -4.68
C GLN A 127 -10.09 0.10 -5.85
N VAL A 128 -9.51 0.27 -7.04
CA VAL A 128 -10.30 0.56 -8.26
C VAL A 128 -11.19 -0.64 -8.63
N GLY A 129 -10.69 -1.86 -8.48
CA GLY A 129 -11.44 -3.09 -8.69
C GLY A 129 -12.67 -3.18 -7.79
N LEU A 130 -12.51 -2.92 -6.49
CA LEU A 130 -13.61 -2.84 -5.52
C LEU A 130 -14.65 -1.79 -5.92
N ALA A 131 -14.21 -0.60 -6.32
CA ALA A 131 -15.11 0.48 -6.74
C ALA A 131 -15.94 0.08 -7.99
N ASN A 132 -15.30 -0.52 -8.99
CA ASN A 132 -16.00 -1.05 -10.17
C ASN A 132 -17.01 -2.14 -9.77
N ARG A 133 -16.59 -3.11 -8.96
CA ARG A 133 -17.42 -4.27 -8.61
C ARG A 133 -18.61 -3.91 -7.73
N LEU A 134 -18.38 -3.09 -6.71
CA LEU A 134 -19.37 -2.82 -5.66
C LEU A 134 -20.21 -1.58 -5.95
N LEU A 135 -19.63 -0.52 -6.51
CA LEU A 135 -20.34 0.73 -6.81
C LEU A 135 -20.80 0.80 -8.28
N GLY A 136 -20.03 0.22 -9.20
CA GLY A 136 -20.34 0.22 -10.63
C GLY A 136 -21.06 -1.02 -11.16
N ARG A 137 -21.10 -2.12 -10.38
CA ARG A 137 -21.56 -3.45 -10.82
C ARG A 137 -20.90 -3.94 -12.10
N THR A 138 -19.65 -3.56 -12.30
CA THR A 138 -18.81 -3.94 -13.45
C THR A 138 -17.47 -4.45 -12.96
N GLY A 139 -16.63 -4.92 -13.89
CA GLY A 139 -15.26 -5.32 -13.54
C GLY A 139 -15.17 -6.66 -12.82
N PRO A 140 -13.94 -7.07 -12.48
CA PRO A 140 -13.65 -8.41 -12.02
C PRO A 140 -14.20 -8.69 -10.62
N TRP A 141 -14.41 -9.96 -10.30
CA TRP A 141 -14.88 -10.41 -8.99
C TRP A 141 -13.75 -10.54 -7.96
N TRP A 142 -12.51 -10.77 -8.41
CA TRP A 142 -11.34 -11.03 -7.56
C TRP A 142 -10.97 -9.93 -6.53
N PRO A 143 -11.27 -8.62 -6.71
CA PRO A 143 -10.88 -7.62 -5.72
C PRO A 143 -11.54 -7.83 -4.36
N VAL A 144 -12.72 -8.45 -4.35
CA VAL A 144 -13.43 -8.78 -3.10
C VAL A 144 -12.69 -9.83 -2.27
N PRO A 145 -12.42 -11.06 -2.78
CA PRO A 145 -11.66 -12.06 -2.02
C PRO A 145 -10.22 -11.61 -1.72
N VAL A 146 -9.56 -10.86 -2.60
CA VAL A 146 -8.24 -10.30 -2.29
C VAL A 146 -8.32 -9.34 -1.10
N SER A 147 -9.33 -8.45 -1.06
CA SER A 147 -9.47 -7.53 0.07
C SER A 147 -9.83 -8.24 1.37
N LEU A 148 -10.59 -9.35 1.30
CA LEU A 148 -10.85 -10.21 2.45
C LEU A 148 -9.56 -10.86 2.95
N ALA A 149 -8.73 -11.39 2.06
CA ALA A 149 -7.43 -11.97 2.41
C ALA A 149 -6.48 -10.91 3.01
N LEU A 150 -6.45 -9.71 2.44
CA LEU A 150 -5.68 -8.59 2.99
C LEU A 150 -6.18 -8.17 4.38
N ALA A 151 -7.49 -8.16 4.62
CA ALA A 151 -8.05 -7.88 5.94
C ALA A 151 -7.70 -8.99 6.95
N ALA A 152 -7.87 -10.25 6.56
CA ALA A 152 -7.62 -11.41 7.41
C ALA A 152 -6.14 -11.61 7.74
N GLY A 153 -5.23 -11.35 6.80
CA GLY A 153 -3.79 -11.48 7.01
C GLY A 153 -3.12 -10.20 7.51
N GLY A 154 -3.63 -9.03 7.13
CA GLY A 154 -3.02 -7.74 7.45
C GLY A 154 -3.11 -7.40 8.93
N VAL A 155 -4.21 -7.73 9.61
CA VAL A 155 -4.36 -7.47 11.05
C VAL A 155 -3.39 -8.34 11.86
N PRO A 156 -3.36 -9.68 11.71
CA PRO A 156 -2.36 -10.51 12.39
C PRO A 156 -0.93 -10.10 12.05
N LEU A 157 -0.62 -9.81 10.79
CA LEU A 157 0.73 -9.37 10.41
C LEU A 157 1.13 -8.07 11.12
N PHE A 158 0.21 -7.09 11.20
CA PHE A 158 0.45 -5.85 11.92
C PHE A 158 0.64 -6.09 13.43
N VAL A 159 -0.20 -6.93 14.04
CA VAL A 159 -0.10 -7.30 15.45
C VAL A 159 1.21 -8.02 15.73
N SER A 160 1.57 -9.01 14.90
CA SER A 160 2.83 -9.74 15.00
C SER A 160 4.03 -8.81 14.89
N TRP A 161 3.99 -7.88 13.92
CA TRP A 161 5.01 -6.86 13.79
C TRP A 161 5.07 -5.92 15.01
N LEU A 162 3.94 -5.53 15.59
CA LEU A 162 3.92 -4.67 16.78
C LEU A 162 4.51 -5.38 18.00
N HIS A 163 4.20 -6.66 18.18
CA HIS A 163 4.69 -7.47 19.30
C HIS A 163 6.06 -8.11 19.06
N GLN A 164 6.60 -8.01 17.84
CA GLN A 164 7.85 -8.67 17.43
C GLN A 164 7.83 -10.18 17.73
N ILE A 165 6.67 -10.82 17.47
CA ILE A 165 6.43 -12.27 17.64
C ILE A 165 6.60 -13.03 16.33
#